data_AF-A0A1I4WLB0-F1
#
_entry.id   AF-A0A1I4WLB0-F1
#
_cell.length_a   1.000
_cell.length_b   1.000
_cell.length_c   1.000
_cell.angle_alpha   90.00
_cell.angle_beta   90.00
_cell.angle_gamma   90.00
#
_symmetry.space_group_name_H-M   'P 1'
#
loop_
_entity.id
_entity.type
_entity.pdbx_description
1 polymer ?
#
loop_
_entity_poly.entity_id
_entity_poly.type
_entity_poly.pdbx_seq_one_letter_code
_entity_poly.pdbx_strand_id
1 'polypeptide(L)'
;MKTVYDLNLTEQELSNDDYKFQPELTSILDNINVDFDQSIINQIVLWKVNRYSQLDKSTLLLLNQVDKHDLILNADLTEKILRNLLSTKGVQLAMASTILRFKNPNIYQIIDQRVYRLIYGKIMPKYFSSIDIQIELYLGYLEKLREVCNHKQIDFILADRILYDLDKKYNKDEKIKY
;
A
#
# COMPACT_ATOMS: atom_id res chain seq x y z
N MET A 1 -13.90 -5.66 -16.68
CA MET A 1 -13.45 -5.13 -15.38
C MET A 1 -13.84 -3.67 -15.24
N LYS A 2 -14.55 -3.33 -14.16
CA LYS A 2 -14.92 -1.95 -13.83
C LYS A 2 -13.74 -1.23 -13.18
N THR A 3 -13.62 0.06 -13.47
CA THR A 3 -12.71 0.99 -12.80
C THR A 3 -13.45 1.81 -11.74
N VAL A 4 -12.71 2.47 -10.87
CA VAL A 4 -13.29 3.40 -9.88
C VAL A 4 -14.11 4.51 -10.54
N TYR A 5 -13.76 4.92 -11.75
CA TYR A 5 -14.46 5.97 -12.48
C TYR A 5 -15.87 5.54 -12.93
N ASP A 6 -16.07 4.23 -13.16
CA ASP A 6 -17.37 3.64 -13.53
C ASP A 6 -18.34 3.49 -12.33
N LEU A 7 -17.87 3.75 -11.11
CA LEU A 7 -18.64 3.54 -9.88
C LEU A 7 -19.23 4.85 -9.36
N ASN A 8 -20.51 4.78 -8.98
CA ASN A 8 -21.18 5.78 -8.15
C ASN A 8 -21.11 5.29 -6.70
N LEU A 9 -20.18 5.85 -5.94
CA LEU A 9 -19.89 5.43 -4.57
C LEU A 9 -20.93 5.96 -3.59
N THR A 10 -21.40 5.12 -2.68
CA THR A 10 -22.27 5.56 -1.57
C THR A 10 -21.43 6.01 -0.37
N GLU A 11 -22.03 6.76 0.55
CA GLU A 11 -21.35 7.15 1.81
C GLU A 11 -20.87 5.92 2.60
N GLN A 12 -21.65 4.84 2.62
CA GLN A 12 -21.26 3.58 3.26
C GLN A 12 -20.01 2.96 2.62
N GLU A 13 -19.85 3.08 1.31
CA GLU A 13 -18.66 2.57 0.62
C GLU A 13 -17.42 3.41 0.90
N LEU A 14 -17.61 4.67 1.32
CA LEU A 14 -16.53 5.59 1.70
C LEU A 14 -16.15 5.47 3.18
N SER A 15 -16.96 4.86 4.04
CA SER A 15 -16.73 4.84 5.49
C SER A 15 -15.72 3.80 5.98
N ASN A 16 -15.29 2.87 5.13
CA ASN A 16 -14.36 1.75 5.47
C ASN A 16 -14.88 0.80 6.58
N ASP A 17 -16.14 0.91 7.01
CA ASP A 17 -16.71 0.11 8.11
C ASP A 17 -16.75 -1.39 7.82
N ASP A 18 -16.84 -1.75 6.53
CA ASP A 18 -16.91 -3.14 6.08
C ASP A 18 -15.53 -3.83 5.96
N TYR A 19 -14.42 -3.08 6.15
CA TYR A 19 -13.08 -3.61 6.01
C TYR A 19 -12.69 -4.52 7.17
N LYS A 20 -12.57 -5.83 6.88
CA LYS A 20 -12.35 -6.88 7.90
C LYS A 20 -11.12 -7.74 7.63
N PHE A 21 -10.13 -7.23 6.94
CA PHE A 21 -8.88 -7.97 6.73
C PHE A 21 -8.04 -7.92 8.01
N GLN A 22 -7.83 -9.09 8.63
CA GLN A 22 -7.09 -9.27 9.89
C GLN A 22 -7.39 -8.19 10.96
N PRO A 23 -8.64 -8.05 11.43
CA PRO A 23 -9.10 -6.87 12.16
C PRO A 23 -8.27 -6.55 13.42
N GLU A 24 -7.91 -7.57 14.19
CA GLU A 24 -7.10 -7.41 15.41
C GLU A 24 -5.69 -6.89 15.09
N LEU A 25 -5.00 -7.52 14.14
CA LEU A 25 -3.64 -7.14 13.75
C LEU A 25 -3.62 -5.79 13.02
N THR A 26 -4.63 -5.49 12.20
CA THR A 26 -4.81 -4.18 11.56
C THR A 26 -4.91 -3.08 12.61
N SER A 27 -5.72 -3.29 13.66
CA SER A 27 -5.86 -2.32 14.75
C SER A 27 -4.53 -2.11 15.49
N ILE A 28 -3.80 -3.19 15.79
CA ILE A 28 -2.47 -3.08 16.42
C ILE A 28 -1.52 -2.25 15.55
N LEU A 29 -1.42 -2.59 14.26
CA LEU A 29 -0.49 -1.95 13.33
C LEU A 29 -0.83 -0.47 13.06
N ASP A 30 -2.13 -0.12 12.97
CA ASP A 30 -2.57 1.27 12.78
C ASP A 30 -2.18 2.18 13.97
N ASN A 31 -2.12 1.61 15.17
CA ASN A 31 -1.79 2.32 16.41
C ASN A 31 -0.29 2.40 16.72
N ILE A 32 0.59 1.83 15.88
CA ILE A 32 2.05 1.91 16.09
C ILE A 32 2.52 3.36 15.93
N ASN A 33 3.10 3.91 16.99
CA ASN A 33 3.67 5.27 17.03
C ASN A 33 5.14 5.27 17.48
N VAL A 34 5.83 4.15 17.30
CA VAL A 34 7.23 3.97 17.66
C VAL A 34 8.07 3.67 16.42
N ASP A 35 9.38 3.76 16.58
CA ASP A 35 10.32 3.31 15.56
C ASP A 35 10.13 1.83 15.24
N PHE A 36 10.19 1.51 13.95
CA PHE A 36 10.05 0.16 13.45
C PHE A 36 11.32 -0.61 13.78
N ASP A 37 11.13 -1.75 14.42
CA ASP A 37 12.13 -2.79 14.60
C ASP A 37 11.75 -4.03 13.76
N GLN A 38 12.57 -5.07 13.82
CA GLN A 38 12.28 -6.31 13.09
C GLN A 38 10.99 -6.99 13.57
N SER A 39 10.59 -6.81 14.83
CA SER A 39 9.35 -7.40 15.37
C SER A 39 8.12 -6.77 14.71
N ILE A 40 8.11 -5.45 14.56
CA ILE A 40 7.06 -4.71 13.85
C ILE A 40 7.04 -5.12 12.37
N ILE A 41 8.20 -5.23 11.72
CA ILE A 41 8.26 -5.71 10.33
C ILE A 41 7.68 -7.11 10.21
N ASN A 42 8.00 -8.02 11.13
CA ASN A 42 7.44 -9.38 11.10
C ASN A 42 5.90 -9.37 11.24
N GLN A 43 5.35 -8.51 12.09
CA GLN A 43 3.90 -8.33 12.23
C GLN A 43 3.27 -7.79 10.93
N ILE A 44 3.90 -6.82 10.28
CA ILE A 44 3.45 -6.28 8.99
C ILE A 44 3.52 -7.36 7.89
N VAL A 45 4.60 -8.14 7.86
CA VAL A 45 4.74 -9.24 6.91
C VAL A 45 3.62 -10.25 7.15
N LEU A 46 3.42 -10.70 8.39
CA LEU A 46 2.36 -11.63 8.79
C LEU A 46 0.96 -11.11 8.43
N TRP A 47 0.73 -9.81 8.59
CA TRP A 47 -0.49 -9.15 8.18
C TRP A 47 -0.75 -9.31 6.67
N LYS A 48 0.29 -9.27 5.83
CA LYS A 48 0.11 -9.42 4.38
C LYS A 48 0.14 -10.89 3.94
N VAL A 49 1.12 -11.65 4.40
CA VAL A 49 1.41 -13.04 4.02
C VAL A 49 2.14 -13.78 5.14
N ASN A 50 1.90 -15.09 5.30
CA ASN A 50 2.63 -15.91 6.27
C ASN A 50 4.06 -16.22 5.79
N ARG A 51 4.96 -15.23 5.86
CA ARG A 51 6.37 -15.31 5.44
C ARG A 51 7.27 -14.54 6.42
N TYR A 52 8.57 -14.64 6.20
CA TYR A 52 9.59 -13.89 6.95
C TYR A 52 10.49 -13.12 5.99
N SER A 53 10.84 -11.90 6.36
CA SER A 53 11.75 -11.04 5.61
C SER A 53 12.58 -10.24 6.61
N GLN A 54 13.87 -10.57 6.70
CA GLN A 54 14.80 -9.88 7.58
C GLN A 54 15.28 -8.60 6.88
N LEU A 55 14.98 -7.44 7.47
CA LEU A 55 15.58 -6.18 7.04
C LEU A 55 16.94 -6.01 7.71
N ASP A 56 17.89 -5.43 6.99
CA ASP A 56 19.14 -5.00 7.60
C ASP A 56 18.94 -3.72 8.45
N LYS A 57 19.91 -3.44 9.31
CA LYS A 57 19.86 -2.27 10.21
C LYS A 57 19.79 -0.95 9.45
N SER A 58 20.50 -0.83 8.33
CA SER A 58 20.48 0.39 7.49
C SER A 58 19.09 0.68 6.93
N THR A 59 18.35 -0.35 6.53
CA THR A 59 17.00 -0.24 6.00
C THR A 59 16.03 0.20 7.08
N LEU A 60 16.13 -0.38 8.29
CA LEU A 60 15.32 0.06 9.43
C LEU A 60 15.61 1.51 9.83
N LEU A 61 16.88 1.91 9.85
CA LEU A 61 17.28 3.29 10.14
C LEU A 61 16.75 4.29 9.11
N LEU A 62 16.76 3.93 7.82
CA LEU A 62 16.15 4.76 6.77
C LEU A 62 14.63 4.83 6.90
N LEU A 63 13.97 3.70 7.15
CA LEU A 63 12.51 3.66 7.32
C LEU A 63 12.06 4.54 8.49
N ASN A 64 12.84 4.57 9.57
CA ASN A 64 12.55 5.39 10.76
C ASN A 64 12.82 6.89 10.59
N GLN A 65 13.37 7.33 9.45
CA GLN A 65 13.43 8.75 9.11
C GLN A 65 12.10 9.30 8.60
N VAL A 66 11.13 8.44 8.26
CA VAL A 66 9.77 8.86 7.90
C VAL A 66 9.01 9.18 9.19
N ASP A 67 8.57 10.41 9.36
CA ASP A 67 7.65 10.75 10.45
C ASP A 67 6.23 10.27 10.08
N LYS A 68 5.48 9.74 11.06
CA LYS A 68 4.10 9.26 10.86
C LYS A 68 3.14 10.41 10.53
N HIS A 69 3.47 11.63 10.95
CA HIS A 69 2.65 12.83 10.80
C HIS A 69 3.04 13.67 9.59
N ASP A 70 4.10 13.30 8.85
CA ASP A 70 4.42 13.98 7.60
C ASP A 70 3.23 13.85 6.63
N LEU A 71 2.92 14.95 5.94
CA LEU A 71 1.84 15.01 4.95
C LEU A 71 2.36 15.08 3.52
N ILE A 72 3.67 15.33 3.36
CA ILE A 72 4.31 15.56 2.07
C ILE A 72 5.34 14.45 1.83
N LEU A 73 5.26 13.81 0.67
CA LEU A 73 6.21 12.80 0.23
C LEU A 73 7.62 13.42 0.07
N ASN A 74 8.61 12.87 0.76
CA ASN A 74 10.02 13.12 0.47
C ASN A 74 10.52 12.10 -0.56
N ALA A 75 10.48 12.45 -1.85
CA ALA A 75 10.80 11.54 -2.95
C ALA A 75 12.19 10.89 -2.83
N ASP A 76 13.23 11.66 -2.46
CA ASP A 76 14.59 11.15 -2.32
C ASP A 76 14.73 10.13 -1.20
N LEU A 77 14.09 10.39 -0.05
CA LEU A 77 14.07 9.44 1.07
C LEU A 77 13.25 8.20 0.70
N THR A 78 12.07 8.38 0.11
CA THR A 78 11.21 7.28 -0.34
C THR A 78 11.94 6.38 -1.33
N GLU A 79 12.64 6.93 -2.32
CA GLU A 79 13.42 6.15 -3.28
C GLU A 79 14.49 5.31 -2.60
N LYS A 80 15.27 5.91 -1.68
CA LYS A 80 16.31 5.18 -0.92
C LYS A 80 15.73 4.03 -0.11
N ILE A 81 14.60 4.27 0.58
CA ILE A 81 13.90 3.24 1.35
C ILE A 81 13.42 2.12 0.42
N LEU A 82 12.76 2.46 -0.69
CA LEU A 82 12.24 1.47 -1.64
C LEU A 82 13.36 0.65 -2.28
N ARG A 83 14.50 1.26 -2.67
CA ARG A 83 15.65 0.51 -3.20
C ARG A 83 16.11 -0.56 -2.23
N ASN A 84 16.22 -0.22 -0.95
CA ASN A 84 16.66 -1.17 0.08
C ASN A 84 15.61 -2.25 0.37
N LEU A 85 14.34 -1.86 0.48
CA LEU A 85 13.24 -2.81 0.66
C LEU A 85 13.16 -3.79 -0.51
N LEU A 86 13.17 -3.31 -1.76
CA LEU A 86 13.07 -4.14 -2.97
C LEU A 86 14.32 -5.01 -3.22
N SER A 87 15.47 -4.62 -2.66
CA SER A 87 16.68 -5.45 -2.66
C SER A 87 16.63 -6.56 -1.59
N THR A 88 15.67 -6.52 -0.67
CA THR A 88 15.54 -7.52 0.39
C THR A 88 14.79 -8.76 -0.10
N LYS A 89 15.39 -9.94 0.12
CA LYS A 89 14.77 -11.22 -0.25
C LYS A 89 13.40 -11.37 0.42
N GLY A 90 12.38 -11.62 -0.40
CA GLY A 90 11.01 -11.81 0.05
C GLY A 90 10.17 -10.53 0.08
N VAL A 91 10.77 -9.36 -0.16
CA VAL A 91 10.09 -8.07 -0.20
C VAL A 91 9.93 -7.64 -1.67
N GLN A 92 8.71 -7.77 -2.18
CA GLN A 92 8.31 -7.21 -3.48
C GLN A 92 7.56 -5.89 -3.27
N LEU A 93 7.23 -5.17 -4.35
CA LEU A 93 6.58 -3.87 -4.30
C LEU A 93 5.31 -3.84 -3.44
N ALA A 94 4.49 -4.89 -3.53
CA ALA A 94 3.29 -5.01 -2.70
C ALA A 94 3.62 -5.10 -1.20
N MET A 95 4.72 -5.74 -0.82
CA MET A 95 5.16 -5.80 0.58
C MET A 95 5.81 -4.49 1.01
N ALA A 96 6.68 -3.91 0.18
CA ALA A 96 7.36 -2.64 0.45
C ALA A 96 6.34 -1.52 0.69
N SER A 97 5.33 -1.40 -0.15
CA SER A 97 4.24 -0.43 0.03
C SER A 97 3.39 -0.68 1.29
N THR A 98 3.21 -1.93 1.70
CA THR A 98 2.55 -2.26 2.97
C THR A 98 3.36 -1.80 4.18
N ILE A 99 4.68 -2.03 4.18
CA ILE A 99 5.58 -1.53 5.23
C ILE A 99 5.50 0.01 5.30
N LEU A 100 5.57 0.70 4.16
CA LEU A 100 5.47 2.16 4.09
C LEU A 100 4.11 2.68 4.55
N ARG A 101 3.00 2.03 4.16
CA ARG A 101 1.65 2.41 4.58
C ARG A 101 1.46 2.39 6.09
N PHE A 102 2.00 1.36 6.76
CA PHE A 102 1.93 1.31 8.23
C PHE A 102 2.88 2.33 8.89
N LYS A 103 3.98 2.71 8.22
CA LYS A 103 4.88 3.75 8.75
C LYS A 103 4.23 5.14 8.69
N ASN A 104 3.60 5.48 7.57
CA ASN A 104 2.83 6.72 7.43
C ASN A 104 1.69 6.57 6.40
N PRO A 105 0.42 6.46 6.84
CA PRO A 105 -0.71 6.30 5.94
C PRO A 105 -1.15 7.61 5.24
N ASN A 106 -0.70 8.78 5.71
CA ASN A 106 -0.99 10.07 5.05
C ASN A 106 -0.21 10.22 3.73
N ILE A 107 0.94 9.55 3.63
CA ILE A 107 1.83 9.61 2.47
C ILE A 107 1.69 8.37 1.61
N TYR A 108 1.73 7.20 2.24
CA TYR A 108 1.86 5.93 1.55
C TYR A 108 0.59 5.11 1.65
N GLN A 109 0.25 4.46 0.55
CA GLN A 109 -0.85 3.51 0.45
C GLN A 109 -0.34 2.22 -0.18
N ILE A 110 -1.03 1.12 0.09
CA ILE A 110 -0.65 -0.20 -0.42
C ILE A 110 -0.92 -0.24 -1.92
N ILE A 111 0.04 -0.73 -2.70
CA ILE A 111 -0.21 -1.13 -4.09
C ILE A 111 -0.37 -2.65 -4.16
N ASP A 112 -1.49 -3.10 -4.70
CA ASP A 112 -1.71 -4.51 -5.03
C ASP A 112 -2.52 -4.67 -6.32
N GLN A 113 -2.72 -5.92 -6.74
CA GLN A 113 -3.39 -6.22 -7.99
C GLN A 113 -4.85 -5.74 -8.03
N ARG A 114 -5.57 -5.69 -6.91
CA ARG A 114 -6.98 -5.25 -6.85
C ARG A 114 -7.07 -3.74 -6.94
N VAL A 115 -6.32 -3.03 -6.11
CA VAL A 115 -6.35 -1.57 -6.09
C VAL A 115 -5.82 -1.02 -7.41
N TYR A 116 -4.72 -1.59 -7.92
CA TYR A 116 -4.14 -1.17 -9.20
C TYR A 116 -5.11 -1.36 -10.37
N ARG A 117 -5.77 -2.52 -10.46
CA ARG A 117 -6.70 -2.78 -11.58
C ARG A 117 -7.96 -1.92 -11.52
N LEU A 118 -8.42 -1.59 -10.30
CA LEU A 118 -9.55 -0.69 -10.11
C LEU A 118 -9.21 0.76 -10.51
N ILE A 119 -7.99 1.22 -10.28
CA ILE A 119 -7.54 2.56 -10.68
C ILE A 119 -7.26 2.66 -12.18
N TYR A 120 -6.53 1.67 -12.72
CA TYR A 120 -5.98 1.76 -14.09
C TYR A 120 -6.76 0.98 -15.15
N GLY A 121 -7.74 0.16 -14.77
CA GLY A 121 -8.45 -0.70 -15.72
C GLY A 121 -7.60 -1.81 -16.33
N LYS A 122 -6.41 -2.09 -15.77
CA LYS A 122 -5.48 -3.12 -16.30
C LYS A 122 -4.77 -3.88 -15.18
N ILE A 123 -4.21 -5.05 -15.53
CA ILE A 123 -3.48 -5.89 -14.60
C ILE A 123 -2.13 -5.22 -14.23
N MET A 124 -1.68 -5.39 -12.99
CA MET A 124 -0.41 -4.85 -12.54
C MET A 124 0.72 -5.66 -13.18
N PRO A 125 1.82 -5.03 -13.62
CA PRO A 125 2.98 -5.77 -14.11
C PRO A 125 3.48 -6.76 -13.05
N LYS A 126 3.65 -8.02 -13.44
CA LYS A 126 4.20 -9.07 -12.57
C LYS A 126 5.72 -9.06 -12.52
N TYR A 127 6.32 -8.68 -13.64
CA TYR A 127 7.75 -8.68 -13.84
C TYR A 127 8.19 -7.27 -14.18
N PHE A 128 9.27 -6.85 -13.53
CA PHE A 128 9.90 -5.57 -13.73
C PHE A 128 11.34 -5.82 -14.15
N SER A 129 11.83 -5.07 -15.14
CA SER A 129 13.20 -5.22 -15.62
C SER A 129 14.24 -4.60 -14.67
N SER A 130 13.82 -3.73 -13.74
CA SER A 130 14.69 -3.16 -12.72
C SER A 130 13.91 -2.76 -11.45
N ILE A 131 14.66 -2.46 -10.37
CA ILE A 131 14.13 -1.82 -9.17
C ILE A 131 13.63 -0.40 -9.49
N ASP A 132 14.32 0.32 -10.37
CA ASP A 132 13.97 1.71 -10.74
C ASP A 132 12.54 1.81 -11.29
N ILE A 133 12.16 0.90 -12.20
CA ILE A 133 10.81 0.89 -12.79
C ILE A 133 9.75 0.56 -11.73
N GLN A 134 10.07 -0.26 -10.73
CA GLN A 134 9.15 -0.53 -9.62
C GLN A 134 8.92 0.72 -8.76
N ILE A 135 9.99 1.48 -8.50
CA ILE A 135 9.93 2.73 -7.75
C ILE A 135 9.13 3.77 -8.52
N GLU A 136 9.45 3.98 -9.80
CA GLU A 136 8.72 4.89 -10.68
C GLU A 136 7.23 4.54 -10.74
N LEU A 137 6.91 3.26 -10.93
CA LEU A 137 5.52 2.80 -10.93
C LEU A 137 4.81 3.10 -9.61
N TYR A 138 5.48 2.91 -8.47
CA TYR A 138 4.87 3.17 -7.17
C TYR A 138 4.68 4.65 -6.87
N LEU A 139 5.66 5.49 -7.21
CA LEU A 139 5.55 6.94 -7.06
C LEU A 139 4.41 7.50 -7.93
N GLY A 140 4.37 7.12 -9.20
CA GLY A 140 3.26 7.47 -10.10
C GLY A 140 1.92 6.88 -9.65
N TYR A 141 1.92 5.71 -9.01
CA TYR A 141 0.72 5.15 -8.37
C TYR A 141 0.19 6.04 -7.24
N LEU A 142 1.06 6.54 -6.35
CA LEU A 142 0.62 7.41 -5.25
C LEU A 142 0.04 8.73 -5.77
N GLU A 143 0.65 9.33 -6.80
CA GLU A 143 0.12 10.52 -7.46
C GLU A 143 -1.26 10.24 -8.06
N LYS A 144 -1.39 9.15 -8.83
CA LYS A 144 -2.67 8.78 -9.43
C LYS A 144 -3.74 8.47 -8.40
N LEU A 145 -3.36 7.83 -7.30
CA LEU A 145 -4.26 7.52 -6.19
C LEU A 145 -4.78 8.81 -5.54
N ARG A 146 -3.94 9.83 -5.35
CA ARG A 146 -4.37 11.13 -4.84
C ARG A 146 -5.40 11.80 -5.76
N GLU A 147 -5.20 11.73 -7.08
CA GLU A 147 -6.20 12.22 -8.04
C GLU A 147 -7.53 11.48 -7.90
N VAL A 148 -7.49 10.15 -7.79
CA VAL A 148 -8.69 9.32 -7.58
C VAL A 148 -9.39 9.71 -6.28
N CYS A 149 -8.65 9.83 -5.18
CA CYS A 149 -9.17 10.23 -3.88
C CYS A 149 -9.87 11.59 -3.94
N ASN A 150 -9.22 12.60 -4.54
CA ASN A 150 -9.80 13.93 -4.71
C ASN A 150 -11.06 13.91 -5.58
N HIS A 151 -11.05 13.16 -6.68
CA HIS A 151 -12.20 13.07 -7.58
C HIS A 151 -13.39 12.33 -6.95
N LYS A 152 -13.13 11.28 -6.18
CA LYS A 152 -14.16 10.39 -5.62
C LYS A 152 -14.48 10.68 -4.16
N GLN A 153 -13.87 11.73 -3.58
CA GLN A 153 -14.03 12.10 -2.17
C GLN A 153 -13.69 10.95 -1.21
N ILE A 154 -12.66 10.17 -1.56
CA ILE A 154 -12.14 9.09 -0.71
C ILE A 154 -11.05 9.69 0.18
N ASP A 155 -11.13 9.47 1.49
CA ASP A 155 -10.03 9.80 2.39
C ASP A 155 -8.79 8.98 2.00
N PHE A 156 -7.70 9.69 1.69
CA PHE A 156 -6.46 9.07 1.25
C PHE A 156 -5.91 8.07 2.27
N ILE A 157 -6.09 8.31 3.58
CA ILE A 157 -5.62 7.43 4.66
C ILE A 157 -6.25 6.03 4.56
N LEU A 158 -7.48 5.96 4.06
CA LEU A 158 -8.30 4.75 3.95
C LEU A 158 -8.34 4.18 2.53
N ALA A 159 -7.65 4.82 1.58
CA ALA A 159 -7.84 4.56 0.17
C ALA A 159 -7.51 3.13 -0.25
N ASP A 160 -6.42 2.55 0.26
CA ASP A 160 -6.05 1.17 -0.06
C ASP A 160 -7.15 0.17 0.33
N ARG A 161 -7.80 0.41 1.48
CA ARG A 161 -8.82 -0.47 2.07
C ARG A 161 -10.15 -0.33 1.36
N ILE A 162 -10.60 0.90 1.16
CA ILE A 162 -11.84 1.21 0.43
C ILE A 162 -11.76 0.65 -0.99
N LEU A 163 -10.68 0.93 -1.72
CA LEU A 163 -10.51 0.45 -3.09
C LEU A 163 -10.38 -1.07 -3.17
N TYR A 164 -9.77 -1.71 -2.17
CA TYR A 164 -9.70 -3.16 -2.08
C TYR A 164 -11.09 -3.81 -1.97
N ASP A 165 -11.97 -3.27 -1.11
CA ASP A 165 -13.32 -3.80 -0.94
C ASP A 165 -14.25 -3.45 -2.11
N LEU A 166 -14.09 -2.27 -2.71
CA LEU A 166 -14.79 -1.91 -3.95
C LEU A 166 -14.46 -2.89 -5.09
N ASP A 167 -13.18 -3.23 -5.27
CA ASP A 167 -12.79 -4.21 -6.27
C ASP A 167 -13.39 -5.59 -5.96
N LYS A 168 -13.36 -6.03 -4.70
CA LYS A 168 -13.99 -7.29 -4.29
C LYS A 168 -15.49 -7.31 -4.57
N LYS A 169 -16.18 -6.18 -4.41
CA LYS A 169 -17.63 -6.06 -4.65
C LYS A 169 -17.97 -6.04 -6.14
N TYR A 170 -17.29 -5.18 -6.90
CA TYR A 170 -17.67 -4.87 -8.29
C TYR A 170 -16.94 -5.69 -9.36
N ASN A 171 -15.79 -6.28 -9.02
CA ASN A 171 -14.99 -7.12 -9.92
C ASN A 171 -14.82 -8.55 -9.35
N LYS A 172 -15.84 -9.06 -8.65
CA LYS A 172 -15.83 -10.39 -8.02
C LYS A 172 -15.61 -11.54 -9.02
N ASP A 173 -16.13 -11.39 -10.24
CA ASP A 173 -16.05 -12.40 -11.30
C ASP A 173 -14.73 -12.30 -12.10
N GLU A 174 -13.97 -11.24 -11.89
CA GLU A 174 -12.68 -11.00 -12.55
C GLU A 174 -11.56 -11.72 -11.79
N LYS A 175 -11.03 -12.81 -12.37
CA LYS A 175 -9.95 -13.59 -11.75
C LYS A 175 -8.71 -12.74 -11.48
N ILE A 176 -8.15 -12.87 -10.27
CA ILE A 176 -6.85 -12.30 -9.94
C ILE A 176 -5.76 -13.22 -10.47
N LYS A 177 -4.84 -12.64 -11.24
CA LYS A 177 -3.63 -13.33 -11.68
C LYS A 177 -2.51 -13.00 -10.69
N TYR A 178 -2.29 -13.87 -9.71
CA TYR A 178 -1.08 -13.90 -8.88
C TYR A 178 0.09 -14.41 -9.70
#